data_AF-A0A2N2DFU0-F1
#
_entry.id   AF-A0A2N2DFU0-F1
#
_cell.length_a   1.000
_cell.length_b   1.000
_cell.length_c   1.000
_cell.angle_alpha   90.00
_cell.angle_beta   90.00
_cell.angle_gamma   90.00
#
_symmetry.space_group_name_H-M   'P 1'
#
loop_
_entity.id
_entity.type
_entity.pdbx_description
1 polymer ?
#
loop_
_entity_poly.entity_id
_entity_poly.type
_entity_poly.pdbx_seq_one_letter_code
_entity_poly.pdbx_strand_id
1 'polypeptide(L)' 'MPKCARCGNTFSFGCSRVPPVAPEANGPVSGLIANFDDKGHITEMESIGADLDTAQEAWERPVDYFDTCYECGSDNIVW' A
#
# COMPACT_ATOMS: atom_id res chain seq x y z
N MET A 1 -10.66 7.82 0.67
CA MET A 1 -10.10 6.70 -0.11
C MET A 1 -8.76 7.19 -0.65
N PRO A 2 -7.71 6.37 -0.62
CA PRO A 2 -6.41 6.82 -1.10
C PRO A 2 -6.47 7.10 -2.61
N LYS A 3 -5.89 8.23 -3.02
CA LYS A 3 -5.75 8.64 -4.41
C LYS A 3 -4.36 9.17 -4.65
N CYS A 4 -3.67 8.62 -5.65
CA CYS A 4 -2.40 9.14 -6.10
C CYS A 4 -2.60 10.45 -6.87
N ALA A 5 -2.01 11.55 -6.39
CA ALA A 5 -2.06 12.84 -7.07
C ALA A 5 -1.21 12.88 -8.35
N ARG A 6 -0.32 11.89 -8.56
CA ARG A 6 0.58 11.83 -9.72
C ARG A 6 -0.03 11.09 -10.92
N CYS A 7 -0.54 9.88 -10.73
CA CYS A 7 -1.10 9.06 -11.82
C CYS A 7 -2.63 8.89 -11.75
N GLY A 8 -3.28 9.34 -10.67
CA GLY A 8 -4.72 9.21 -10.49
C GLY A 8 -5.18 7.84 -9.98
N ASN A 9 -4.27 6.91 -9.70
CA ASN A 9 -4.58 5.61 -9.10
C ASN A 9 -5.39 5.77 -7.82
N THR A 10 -6.45 4.96 -7.68
CA THR A 10 -7.33 4.89 -6.50
C THR A 10 -7.52 3.46 -6.00
N PHE A 11 -6.84 2.49 -6.62
CA PHE A 11 -7.08 1.07 -6.37
C PHE A 11 -5.96 0.46 -5.50
N SER A 12 -4.71 0.44 -5.95
CA SER A 12 -3.63 -0.27 -5.24
C SER A 12 -2.61 0.65 -4.60
N PHE A 13 -2.33 0.47 -3.31
CA PHE A 13 -1.33 1.26 -2.59
C PHE A 13 -0.45 0.36 -1.73
N GLY A 14 0.82 0.74 -1.61
CA GLY A 14 1.82 0.10 -0.78
C GLY A 14 2.20 0.94 0.44
N CYS A 15 2.96 0.33 1.33
CA CYS A 15 3.48 0.92 2.55
C CYS A 15 5.00 1.10 2.45
N SER A 16 5.50 2.34 2.49
CA SER A 16 6.96 2.56 2.44
C SER A 16 7.68 2.05 3.69
N ARG A 17 6.95 1.88 4.81
CA ARG A 17 7.51 1.38 6.08
C ARG A 17 7.84 -0.11 6.04
N VAL A 18 7.24 -0.86 5.13
CA VAL A 18 7.50 -2.29 4.97
C VAL A 18 8.32 -2.49 3.70
N PRO A 19 9.67 -2.60 3.82
CA PRO A 19 10.51 -2.76 2.65
C PRO A 19 10.19 -4.08 1.93
N PRO A 20 10.38 -4.14 0.60
CA PRO A 20 10.20 -5.37 -0.14
C PRO A 20 11.20 -6.43 0.32
N VAL A 21 10.76 -7.69 0.37
CA VAL A 21 11.58 -8.82 0.86
C VAL A 21 12.83 -9.08 0.00
N ALA A 22 12.82 -8.59 -1.24
CA ALA A 22 13.95 -8.66 -2.17
C ALA A 22 13.99 -7.36 -3.02
N PRO A 23 14.74 -6.32 -2.59
CA PRO A 23 14.84 -5.05 -3.34
C PRO A 23 15.55 -5.20 -4.70
N GLU A 24 16.24 -6.32 -4.94
CA GLU A 24 17.06 -6.58 -6.12
C GLU A 24 16.35 -7.46 -7.17
N ALA A 25 15.25 -8.12 -6.79
CA ALA A 25 14.35 -8.78 -7.73
C ALA A 25 13.32 -7.74 -8.20
N ASN A 26 12.71 -7.90 -9.38
CA ASN A 26 11.54 -7.13 -9.83
C ASN A 26 10.30 -7.46 -8.96
N GLY A 27 10.45 -7.39 -7.65
CA GLY A 27 9.43 -7.66 -6.65
C GLY A 27 8.54 -6.45 -6.43
N PRO A 28 7.43 -6.65 -5.71
CA PRO A 28 6.50 -5.57 -5.39
C PRO A 28 7.21 -4.39 -4.74
N VAL A 29 6.77 -3.17 -5.08
CA VAL A 29 7.40 -1.91 -4.63
C VAL A 29 7.38 -1.76 -3.08
N SER A 30 6.58 -2.56 -2.40
CA SER A 30 6.39 -2.60 -0.95
C SER A 30 6.17 -4.04 -0.49
N GLY A 31 6.63 -4.37 0.72
CA GLY A 31 6.36 -5.66 1.38
C GLY A 31 4.93 -5.77 1.96
N LEU A 32 4.14 -4.69 1.88
CA LEU A 32 2.72 -4.64 2.24
C LEU A 32 1.94 -3.83 1.20
N ILE A 33 0.94 -4.43 0.57
CA ILE A 33 0.11 -3.83 -0.48
C ILE A 33 -1.36 -4.05 -0.13
N ALA A 34 -2.20 -3.05 -0.35
CA ALA A 34 -3.64 -3.19 -0.26
C ALA A 34 -4.35 -2.61 -1.49
N ASN A 35 -5.43 -3.28 -1.86
CA ASN A 35 -6.41 -2.83 -2.85
C ASN A 35 -7.59 -2.19 -2.13
N PHE A 36 -8.09 -1.10 -2.68
CA PHE A 36 -9.19 -0.31 -2.13
C PHE A 36 -10.36 -0.27 -3.10
N ASP A 37 -11.57 -0.31 -2.55
CA ASP A 37 -12.81 -0.05 -3.30
C ASP A 37 -13.07 1.47 -3.42
N ASP A 38 -14.03 1.85 -4.27
CA ASP A 38 -14.47 3.24 -4.45
C ASP A 38 -14.99 3.92 -3.16
N LYS A 39 -15.34 3.15 -2.12
CA LYS A 39 -15.70 3.67 -0.79
C LYS A 39 -14.50 3.80 0.15
N GLY A 40 -13.32 3.38 -0.27
CA GLY A 40 -12.08 3.43 0.51
C GLY A 40 -11.92 2.30 1.52
N HIS A 41 -12.66 1.20 1.39
CA HIS A 41 -12.40 -0.01 2.18
C HIS A 41 -11.34 -0.86 1.50
N ILE A 42 -10.52 -1.54 2.31
CA ILE A 42 -9.58 -2.55 1.81
C ILE A 42 -10.40 -3.74 1.31
N THR A 43 -10.24 -4.10 0.04
CA THR A 43 -10.84 -5.29 -0.56
C THR A 43 -9.90 -6.50 -0.42
N GLU A 44 -8.61 -6.27 -0.61
CA GLU A 44 -7.57 -7.29 -0.58
C GLU A 44 -6.29 -6.67 0.00
N MET A 45 -5.52 -7.46 0.75
CA MET A 45 -4.25 -7.04 1.32
C MET A 45 -3.23 -8.17 1.20
N GLU A 46 -2.10 -7.88 0.59
CA GLU A 46 -0.97 -8.78 0.44
C GLU A 46 0.16 -8.35 1.38
N SER A 47 0.59 -9.26 2.25
CA SER A 47 1.73 -9.07 3.16
C SER A 47 2.81 -10.08 2.80
N ILE A 48 3.94 -9.58 2.31
CA ILE A 48 5.08 -10.39 1.84
C ILE A 48 6.31 -10.16 2.73
N GLY A 49 6.34 -9.05 3.48
CA GLY A 49 7.42 -8.71 4.42
C GLY A 49 6.95 -8.08 5.73
N ALA A 50 5.64 -8.02 5.99
CA ALA A 50 5.09 -7.51 7.25
C ALA A 50 4.71 -8.66 8.19
N ASP A 51 5.05 -8.54 9.48
CA ASP A 51 4.50 -9.40 10.52
C ASP A 51 2.97 -9.25 10.62
N LEU A 52 2.32 -10.27 11.18
CA LEU A 52 0.85 -10.34 11.28
C LEU A 52 0.26 -9.15 12.04
N ASP A 53 0.96 -8.66 13.06
CA ASP A 53 0.58 -7.50 13.88
C ASP A 53 0.56 -6.21 13.04
N THR A 54 1.64 -5.96 12.29
CA THR A 54 1.75 -4.83 11.35
C THR A 54 0.68 -4.89 10.26
N ALA A 55 0.40 -6.08 9.72
CA ALA A 55 -0.65 -6.26 8.73
C ALA A 55 -2.04 -5.95 9.33
N GLN A 56 -2.28 -6.37 10.58
CA GLN A 56 -3.52 -6.10 11.29
C GLN A 56 -3.68 -4.60 11.61
N GLU A 57 -2.64 -3.93 12.08
CA GLU A 57 -2.68 -2.48 12.30
C GLU A 57 -2.92 -1.71 11.00
N ALA A 58 -2.29 -2.11 9.89
CA ALA A 58 -2.51 -1.48 8.59
C ALA A 58 -3.94 -1.66 8.09
N TRP A 59 -4.58 -2.79 8.43
CA TRP A 59 -5.99 -3.02 8.13
C TRP A 59 -6.90 -2.10 8.95
N GLU A 60 -6.59 -1.90 10.23
CA GLU A 60 -7.38 -1.04 11.13
C GLU A 60 -7.12 0.46 10.88
N ARG A 61 -5.92 0.81 10.41
CA ARG A 61 -5.45 2.20 10.22
C ARG A 61 -4.82 2.41 8.84
N PRO A 62 -5.55 2.20 7.74
CA PRO A 62 -4.99 2.26 6.38
C PRO A 62 -4.30 3.58 6.06
N VAL A 63 -4.84 4.70 6.56
CA VAL A 63 -4.31 6.06 6.35
C VAL A 63 -2.87 6.22 6.83
N ASP A 64 -2.49 5.49 7.88
CA ASP A 64 -1.17 5.59 8.50
C ASP A 64 -0.12 4.70 7.84
N TYR A 65 -0.54 3.73 7.01
CA TYR A 65 0.33 2.71 6.43
C TYR A 65 0.42 2.78 4.90
N PHE A 66 -0.65 3.10 4.16
CA PHE A 66 -0.59 3.07 2.68
C PHE A 66 -0.23 4.44 2.08
N ASP A 67 1.05 4.79 2.19
CA ASP A 67 1.59 6.07 1.74
C ASP A 67 2.22 6.04 0.34
N THR A 68 2.31 4.89 -0.31
CA THR A 68 3.00 4.73 -1.60
C THR A 68 2.05 4.25 -2.68
N CYS A 69 2.08 4.86 -3.86
CA CYS A 69 1.29 4.42 -5.00
C CYS A 69 1.94 3.19 -5.64
N TYR A 70 1.20 2.08 -5.74
CA TYR A 70 1.73 0.87 -6.35
C TYR A 70 2.00 1.03 -7.87
N GLU A 71 1.15 1.79 -8.57
CA GLU A 71 1.25 1.99 -10.02
C GLU A 71 2.46 2.83 -10.47
N CYS A 72 2.85 3.84 -9.70
CA CYS A 72 3.89 4.79 -10.12
C CYS A 72 4.99 5.05 -9.09
N GLY A 73 4.94 4.41 -7.93
CA GLY A 73 5.90 4.58 -6.84
C GLY A 73 5.87 5.95 -6.14
N SER A 74 4.86 6.77 -6.41
CA SER A 74 4.72 8.11 -5.82
C SER A 74 4.24 8.04 -4.37
N ASP A 75 4.87 8.80 -3.48
CA ASP A 75 4.45 9.01 -2.09
C ASP A 75 3.35 10.09 -1.94
N ASN A 76 3.03 10.80 -3.03
CA ASN A 76 2.00 11.85 -3.04
C ASN A 76 0.56 11.27 -3.10
N ILE A 77 0.10 10.74 -1.96
CA ILE A 77 -1.23 10.14 -1.76
C ILE A 77 -2.15 11.10 -0.99
N VAL A 78 -3.35 11.31 -1.53
CA VAL A 78 -4.44 12.05 -0.88
C VAL A 78 -5.44 11.03 -0.34
N TRP A 79 -5.75 11.11 0.95
CA TRP A 79 -6.65 10.19 1.66
C TRP A 79 -8.09 10.69 1.78
#